data_AF-A0A343VRN3-F1
#
_entry.id   AF-A0A343VRN3-F1
#
_cell.length_a   1.000
_cell.length_b   1.000
_cell.length_c   1.000
_cell.angle_alpha   90.00
_cell.angle_beta   90.00
_cell.angle_gamma   90.00
#
_symmetry.space_group_name_H-M   'P 1'
#
loop_
_entity.id
_entity.type
_entity.pdbx_description
1 polymer ?
#
loop_
_entity_poly.entity_id
_entity_poly.type
_entity_poly.pdbx_seq_one_letter_code
_entity_poly.pdbx_strand_id
1 'polypeptide(L)'
;MVERLLPEEDIADVVAAAEGAALAVIRRSVADLLASNSAATLDIDGETLVSLLTADDPGDPRKRLLAGFEKEWTLLVAAIADRVLRNPRAAWADARDRGITWKDLGEAIGVTAPAVRERFNKLASITDGPED
;
A
#
# COMPACT_ATOMS: atom_id res chain seq x y z
N MET A 1 4.90 21.98 28.07
CA MET A 1 5.86 22.84 27.34
C MET A 1 6.47 22.04 26.17
N VAL A 2 5.61 21.54 25.27
CA VAL A 2 6.00 20.77 24.05
C VAL A 2 5.18 21.24 22.84
N GLU A 3 3.99 21.80 23.06
CA GLU A 3 3.12 22.47 22.06
C GLU A 3 3.72 23.73 21.40
N ARG A 4 5.01 24.02 21.59
CA ARG A 4 5.70 25.19 21.02
C ARG A 4 6.81 24.80 20.03
N LEU A 5 6.88 23.53 19.62
CA LEU A 5 7.98 23.05 18.77
C LEU A 5 7.64 22.92 17.28
N LEU A 6 6.38 22.67 16.90
CA LEU A 6 5.90 22.70 15.52
C LEU A 6 4.39 23.03 15.49
N PRO A 7 3.89 23.86 14.56
CA PRO A 7 2.47 23.96 14.20
C PRO A 7 1.84 22.59 13.97
N GLU A 8 0.52 22.44 14.20
CA GLU A 8 -0.20 21.18 13.95
C GLU A 8 -0.15 20.75 12.47
N GLU A 9 -0.11 21.72 11.56
CA GLU A 9 0.07 21.52 10.11
C GLU A 9 1.40 20.82 9.80
N ASP A 10 2.50 21.28 10.42
CA ASP A 10 3.83 20.68 10.28
C ASP A 10 3.86 19.25 10.86
N ILE A 11 3.07 18.96 11.91
CA ILE A 11 2.96 17.61 12.46
C ILE A 11 2.20 16.69 11.50
N ALA A 12 1.09 17.15 10.93
CA ALA A 12 0.30 16.39 9.96
C ALA A 12 1.14 16.04 8.71
N ASP A 13 1.91 17.00 8.20
CA ASP A 13 2.82 16.80 7.07
C ASP A 13 3.92 15.78 7.39
N VAL A 14 4.51 15.86 8.58
CA VAL A 14 5.52 14.88 9.03
C VAL A 14 4.91 13.49 9.18
N VAL A 15 3.68 13.37 9.69
CA VAL A 15 2.97 12.09 9.79
C VAL A 15 2.68 11.51 8.41
N ALA A 16 2.14 12.31 7.49
CA ALA A 16 1.90 11.89 6.11
C ALA A 16 3.19 11.44 5.40
N ALA A 17 4.29 12.19 5.58
CA ALA A 17 5.59 11.82 5.04
C ALA A 17 6.11 10.50 5.64
N ALA A 18 5.95 10.31 6.96
CA ALA A 18 6.36 9.07 7.63
C ALA A 18 5.52 7.86 7.19
N GLU A 19 4.21 8.01 7.03
CA GLU A 19 3.32 6.96 6.51
C GLU A 19 3.66 6.62 5.05
N GLY A 20 3.92 7.63 4.22
CA GLY A 20 4.39 7.45 2.84
C GLY A 20 5.72 6.69 2.76
N ALA A 21 6.68 7.06 3.60
CA ALA A 21 7.97 6.38 3.70
C ALA A 21 7.82 4.92 4.15
N ALA A 22 6.97 4.67 5.16
CA ALA A 22 6.69 3.33 5.64
C ALA A 22 6.05 2.46 4.54
N LEU A 23 5.08 3.01 3.80
CA LEU A 23 4.47 2.30 2.67
C LEU A 23 5.48 2.00 1.55
N ALA A 24 6.40 2.92 1.26
CA ALA A 24 7.48 2.68 0.30
C ALA A 24 8.40 1.53 0.73
N VAL A 25 8.75 1.45 2.02
CA VAL A 25 9.52 0.33 2.59
C VAL A 25 8.73 -0.99 2.44
N ILE A 26 7.45 -1.01 2.79
CA ILE A 26 6.61 -2.21 2.67
C ILE A 26 6.58 -2.70 1.21
N ARG A 27 6.32 -1.80 0.26
CA ARG A 27 6.30 -2.09 -1.18
C ARG A 27 7.60 -2.74 -1.66
N ARG A 28 8.74 -2.19 -1.23
CA ARG A 28 10.07 -2.76 -1.52
C ARG A 28 10.27 -4.13 -0.90
N SER A 29 9.98 -4.29 0.39
CA SER A 29 10.17 -5.58 1.07
C SER A 29 9.31 -6.70 0.47
N VAL A 30 8.07 -6.39 0.03
CA VAL A 30 7.22 -7.35 -0.67
C VAL A 30 7.78 -7.67 -2.05
N ALA A 31 8.30 -6.68 -2.77
CA ALA A 31 8.94 -6.90 -4.06
C ALA A 31 10.18 -7.79 -3.94
N ASP A 32 11.03 -7.56 -2.94
CA ASP A 32 12.20 -8.40 -2.64
C ASP A 32 11.77 -9.84 -2.32
N LEU A 33 10.67 -10.01 -1.57
CA LEU A 33 10.12 -11.33 -1.26
C LEU A 33 9.64 -12.05 -2.53
N LEU A 34 8.94 -11.36 -3.42
CA LEU A 34 8.49 -11.94 -4.69
C LEU A 34 9.67 -12.29 -5.59
N ALA A 35 10.64 -11.39 -5.74
CA ALA A 35 11.85 -11.59 -6.53
C ALA A 35 12.66 -12.79 -6.02
N SER A 36 12.70 -13.00 -4.70
CA SER A 36 13.40 -14.14 -4.10
C SER A 36 12.63 -15.46 -4.17
N ASN A 37 11.34 -15.43 -4.53
CA ASN A 37 10.46 -16.60 -4.53
C ASN A 37 9.72 -16.74 -5.87
N SER A 38 8.46 -16.29 -5.92
CA SER A 38 7.52 -16.51 -7.03
C SER A 38 8.03 -15.97 -8.37
N ALA A 39 8.85 -14.91 -8.35
CA ALA A 39 9.41 -14.24 -9.52
C ALA A 39 10.93 -14.49 -9.70
N ALA A 40 11.52 -15.46 -9.01
CA ALA A 40 12.97 -15.72 -9.07
C ALA A 40 13.48 -16.03 -10.48
N THR A 41 12.63 -16.60 -11.35
CA THR A 41 12.97 -16.89 -12.74
C THR A 41 13.08 -15.65 -13.63
N LEU A 42 12.59 -14.50 -13.18
CA LEU A 42 12.65 -13.24 -13.93
C LEU A 42 14.01 -12.54 -13.79
N ASP A 43 14.85 -12.93 -12.82
CA ASP A 43 16.18 -12.35 -12.56
C ASP A 43 16.15 -10.80 -12.47
N ILE A 44 15.13 -10.28 -11.77
CA ILE A 44 14.94 -8.86 -11.49
C ILE A 44 15.03 -8.63 -9.98
N ASP A 45 15.76 -7.60 -9.58
CA ASP A 45 15.81 -7.17 -8.18
C ASP A 45 14.49 -6.49 -7.76
N GLY A 46 14.27 -6.38 -6.45
CA GLY A 46 13.04 -5.81 -5.92
C GLY A 46 12.87 -4.31 -6.19
N GLU A 47 13.95 -3.54 -6.37
CA GLU A 47 13.85 -2.10 -6.70
C GLU A 47 13.34 -1.90 -8.12
N THR A 48 13.87 -2.68 -9.06
CA THR A 48 13.38 -2.78 -10.43
C THR A 48 11.94 -3.28 -10.46
N LEU A 49 11.60 -4.30 -9.65
CA LEU A 49 10.25 -4.86 -9.59
C LEU A 49 9.23 -3.85 -9.03
N VAL A 50 9.56 -3.11 -7.96
CA VAL A 50 8.71 -2.00 -7.48
C VAL A 50 8.51 -0.98 -8.58
N SER A 51 9.59 -0.54 -9.23
CA SER A 51 9.53 0.48 -10.28
C SER A 51 8.61 0.05 -11.42
N LEU A 52 8.67 -1.22 -11.83
CA LEU A 52 7.81 -1.77 -12.88
C LEU A 52 6.35 -1.93 -12.44
N LEU A 53 6.10 -2.31 -11.18
CA LEU A 53 4.74 -2.45 -10.65
C LEU A 53 4.09 -1.11 -10.33
N THR A 54 4.87 -0.06 -10.06
CA THR A 54 4.34 1.29 -9.78
C THR A 54 4.30 2.18 -11.01
N ALA A 55 5.10 1.90 -12.04
CA ALA A 55 5.09 2.67 -13.28
C ALA A 55 3.80 2.46 -14.08
N ASP A 56 3.14 3.57 -14.43
CA ASP A 56 2.04 3.57 -15.39
C ASP A 56 2.55 3.68 -16.84
N ASP A 57 3.46 2.78 -17.24
CA ASP A 57 3.90 2.68 -18.63
C ASP A 57 3.31 1.43 -19.29
N PRO A 58 2.18 1.55 -20.02
CA PRO A 58 1.59 0.44 -20.74
C PRO A 58 2.44 -0.03 -21.94
N GLY A 59 3.45 0.74 -22.35
CA GLY A 59 4.38 0.42 -23.42
C GLY A 59 5.51 -0.51 -23.01
N ASP A 60 5.79 -0.67 -21.70
CA ASP A 60 6.89 -1.53 -21.25
C ASP A 60 6.52 -3.02 -21.41
N PRO A 61 7.24 -3.79 -22.26
CA PRO A 61 6.97 -5.21 -22.45
C PRO A 61 7.15 -6.04 -21.17
N ARG A 62 7.93 -5.57 -20.18
CA ARG A 62 8.12 -6.23 -18.89
C ARG A 62 6.87 -6.15 -18.01
N LYS A 63 6.02 -5.13 -18.20
CA LYS A 63 4.74 -4.99 -17.46
C LYS A 63 3.80 -6.16 -17.75
N ARG A 64 3.78 -6.66 -18.99
CA ARG A 64 3.02 -7.87 -19.37
C ARG A 64 3.49 -9.13 -18.65
N LEU A 65 4.79 -9.26 -18.40
CA LEU A 65 5.35 -10.39 -17.64
C LEU A 65 5.00 -10.28 -16.15
N LEU A 66 4.97 -9.07 -15.63
CA LEU A 66 4.67 -8.79 -14.22
C LEU A 66 3.17 -8.74 -13.89
N ALA A 67 2.29 -8.68 -14.88
CA ALA A 67 0.84 -8.69 -14.68
C ALA A 67 0.35 -9.88 -13.84
N GLY A 68 1.04 -11.03 -13.92
CA GLY A 68 0.75 -12.20 -13.09
C GLY A 68 1.07 -12.00 -11.60
N PHE A 69 2.05 -11.16 -11.28
CA PHE A 69 2.49 -10.88 -9.92
C PHE A 69 1.88 -9.60 -9.34
N GLU A 70 1.35 -8.71 -10.17
CA GLU A 70 0.78 -7.44 -9.71
C GLU A 70 -0.34 -7.64 -8.69
N LYS A 71 -1.25 -8.61 -8.92
CA LYS A 71 -2.32 -8.93 -7.97
C LYS A 71 -1.75 -9.43 -6.63
N GLU A 72 -0.79 -10.34 -6.67
CA GLU A 72 -0.18 -10.94 -5.49
C GLU A 72 0.58 -9.87 -4.67
N TRP A 73 1.43 -9.09 -5.34
CA TRP A 73 2.18 -7.99 -4.73
C TRP A 73 1.25 -6.99 -4.06
N THR A 74 0.22 -6.55 -4.77
CA THR A 74 -0.75 -5.55 -4.27
C THR A 74 -1.47 -6.06 -3.02
N LEU A 75 -1.90 -7.32 -3.01
CA LEU A 75 -2.56 -7.94 -1.85
C LEU A 75 -1.61 -8.09 -0.65
N LEU A 76 -0.36 -8.50 -0.89
CA LEU A 76 0.65 -8.62 0.16
C LEU A 76 0.99 -7.25 0.78
N VAL A 77 1.15 -6.21 -0.04
CA VAL A 77 1.36 -4.84 0.42
C VAL A 77 0.19 -4.40 1.30
N ALA A 78 -1.05 -4.60 0.86
CA ALA A 78 -2.24 -4.24 1.63
C ALA A 78 -2.36 -5.01 2.96
N ALA A 79 -2.04 -6.31 2.96
CA ALA A 79 -2.09 -7.15 4.16
C ALA A 79 -0.99 -6.80 5.17
N ILE A 80 0.23 -6.48 4.70
CA ILE A 80 1.32 -6.05 5.58
C ILE A 80 1.03 -4.65 6.12
N ALA A 81 0.58 -3.72 5.29
CA ALA A 81 0.18 -2.39 5.71
C ALA A 81 -0.88 -2.42 6.82
N ASP A 82 -1.92 -3.27 6.70
CA ASP A 82 -2.93 -3.44 7.76
C ASP A 82 -2.34 -3.91 9.09
N ARG A 83 -1.29 -4.74 9.06
CA ARG A 83 -0.66 -5.27 10.28
C ARG A 83 0.27 -4.28 10.96
N VAL A 84 0.94 -3.41 10.20
CA VAL A 84 2.05 -2.60 10.73
C VAL A 84 1.74 -1.10 10.79
N LEU A 85 0.84 -0.60 9.94
CA LEU A 85 0.46 0.80 9.93
C LEU A 85 -0.78 1.01 10.79
N ARG A 86 -0.79 2.11 11.53
CA ARG A 86 -1.99 2.56 12.24
C ARG A 86 -3.12 2.91 11.27
N ASN A 87 -2.75 3.44 10.11
CA ASN A 87 -3.66 3.82 9.03
C ASN A 87 -3.23 3.15 7.70
N PRO A 88 -3.77 1.97 7.36
CA PRO A 88 -3.45 1.29 6.10
C PRO A 88 -4.23 1.84 4.89
N ARG A 89 -5.00 2.92 5.05
CA ARG A 89 -5.97 3.38 4.04
C ARG A 89 -5.33 3.67 2.69
N ALA A 90 -4.13 4.26 2.66
CA ALA A 90 -3.41 4.54 1.41
C ALA A 90 -3.07 3.26 0.63
N ALA A 91 -2.64 2.20 1.32
CA ALA A 91 -2.36 0.91 0.69
C ALA A 91 -3.63 0.24 0.14
N TRP A 92 -4.74 0.36 0.88
CA TRP A 92 -6.03 -0.16 0.42
C TRP A 92 -6.58 0.62 -0.77
N ALA A 93 -6.43 1.94 -0.78
CA ALA A 93 -6.84 2.77 -1.92
C ALA A 93 -6.05 2.40 -3.18
N ASP A 94 -4.73 2.31 -3.09
CA ASP A 94 -3.85 1.86 -4.20
C ASP A 94 -4.27 0.47 -4.71
N ALA A 95 -4.57 -0.47 -3.81
CA ALA A 95 -5.08 -1.78 -4.21
C ALA A 95 -6.41 -1.69 -4.97
N ARG A 96 -7.33 -0.84 -4.52
CA ARG A 96 -8.62 -0.62 -5.16
C ARG A 96 -8.47 0.00 -6.55
N ASP A 97 -7.57 0.96 -6.70
CA ASP A 97 -7.28 1.63 -7.98
C ASP A 97 -6.68 0.65 -9.00
N ARG A 98 -5.95 -0.37 -8.51
CA ARG A 98 -5.45 -1.52 -9.30
C ARG A 98 -6.49 -2.62 -9.55
N GLY A 99 -7.76 -2.38 -9.22
CA GLY A 99 -8.86 -3.30 -9.49
C GLY A 99 -9.03 -4.44 -8.48
N ILE A 100 -8.29 -4.46 -7.37
CA ILE A 100 -8.48 -5.44 -6.30
C ILE A 100 -9.85 -5.24 -5.66
N THR A 101 -10.64 -6.29 -5.49
CA THR A 101 -11.97 -6.19 -4.88
C THR A 101 -11.90 -6.12 -3.36
N TRP A 102 -12.94 -5.59 -2.72
CA TRP A 102 -13.08 -5.66 -1.25
C TRP A 102 -13.08 -7.10 -0.73
N LYS A 103 -13.52 -8.06 -1.56
CA LYS A 103 -13.48 -9.48 -1.22
C LYS A 103 -12.04 -9.99 -1.17
N ASP A 104 -11.25 -9.72 -2.21
CA ASP A 104 -9.83 -10.12 -2.24
C ASP A 104 -9.06 -9.48 -1.07
N LEU A 105 -9.32 -8.20 -0.76
CA LEU A 105 -8.72 -7.53 0.40
C LEU A 105 -9.13 -8.18 1.73
N GLY A 106 -10.42 -8.49 1.90
CA GLY A 106 -10.91 -9.19 3.08
C GLY A 106 -10.22 -10.53 3.30
N GLU A 107 -10.11 -11.33 2.23
CA GLU A 107 -9.40 -12.61 2.25
C GLU A 107 -7.93 -12.45 2.63
N ALA A 108 -7.23 -11.48 2.05
CA ALA A 108 -5.81 -11.24 2.35
C ALA A 108 -5.55 -10.76 3.80
N ILE A 109 -6.47 -9.98 4.35
CA ILE A 109 -6.37 -9.43 5.71
C ILE A 109 -6.93 -10.39 6.78
N GLY A 110 -7.76 -11.36 6.37
CA GLY A 110 -8.40 -12.32 7.27
C GLY A 110 -9.69 -11.79 7.91
N VAL A 111 -10.41 -10.91 7.23
CA VAL A 111 -11.69 -10.34 7.67
C VAL A 111 -12.73 -10.35 6.54
N THR A 112 -13.98 -10.01 6.82
CA THR A 112 -15.01 -9.95 5.79
C THR A 112 -14.87 -8.70 4.92
N ALA A 113 -15.30 -8.77 3.65
CA ALA A 113 -15.31 -7.62 2.75
C ALA A 113 -16.06 -6.38 3.31
N PRO A 114 -17.25 -6.54 3.95
CA PRO A 114 -17.91 -5.42 4.60
C PRO A 114 -17.08 -4.80 5.73
N ALA A 115 -16.37 -5.62 6.52
CA ALA A 115 -15.53 -5.12 7.61
C ALA A 115 -14.33 -4.29 7.09
N VAL A 116 -13.69 -4.71 5.98
CA VAL A 116 -12.63 -3.90 5.33
C VAL A 116 -13.21 -2.57 4.85
N ARG A 117 -14.34 -2.61 4.14
CA ARG A 117 -14.98 -1.40 3.60
C ARG A 117 -15.39 -0.42 4.70
N GLU A 118 -15.95 -0.92 5.80
CA GLU A 118 -16.32 -0.09 6.96
C GLU A 118 -15.09 0.58 7.58
N ARG A 119 -14.01 -0.18 7.80
CA ARG A 119 -12.74 0.38 8.32
C ARG A 119 -12.16 1.43 7.38
N PHE A 120 -12.16 1.17 6.06
CA PHE A 120 -11.68 2.12 5.06
C PHE A 120 -12.41 3.47 5.15
N ASN A 121 -13.74 3.43 5.25
CA ASN A 121 -14.55 4.64 5.39
C ASN A 121 -14.27 5.38 6.71
N LYS A 122 -14.12 4.65 7.83
CA LYS A 122 -13.77 5.24 9.13
C LYS A 122 -12.39 5.90 9.14
N LEU A 123 -11.41 5.33 8.43
CA LEU A 123 -10.07 5.92 8.31
C LEU A 123 -10.09 7.19 7.45
N ALA A 124 -11.00 7.31 6.49
CA ALA A 124 -11.20 8.55 5.73
C ALA A 124 -11.64 9.70 6.64
N SER A 125 -12.63 9.46 7.51
CA SER A 125 -13.16 10.45 8.46
C SER A 125 -12.20 10.81 9.61
N ILE A 126 -11.03 10.18 9.70
CA ILE A 126 -9.98 10.56 10.66
C ILE A 126 -8.96 11.51 10.01
N THR A 127 -8.87 11.48 8.67
CA THR A 127 -7.93 12.29 7.90
C THR A 127 -8.52 13.64 7.55
N ASP A 128 -9.84 13.68 7.29
CA ASP A 128 -10.64 14.89 7.36
C ASP A 128 -10.95 15.12 8.85
N GLY A 129 -10.36 16.14 9.48
CA GLY A 129 -10.68 16.48 10.87
C GLY A 129 -12.20 16.65 11.08
N PRO A 130 -12.71 16.60 12.32
CA PRO A 130 -14.13 16.81 12.55
C PRO A 130 -14.57 18.13 11.91
N GLU A 131 -15.49 18.06 10.94
CA GLU A 131 -16.29 19.22 10.59
C GLU A 131 -17.19 19.50 11.81
N ASP A 132 -16.83 20.58 12.51
CA ASP A 132 -17.48 21.25 13.65
C ASP A 132 -17.39 20.63 15.07
#